data_AF-A0A561B3I4-F1
#
_entry.id   AF-A0A561B3I4-F1
#
_cell.length_a   1.000
_cell.length_b   1.000
_cell.length_c   1.000
_cell.angle_alpha   90.00
_cell.angle_beta   90.00
_cell.angle_gamma   90.00
#
_symmetry.space_group_name_H-M   'P 1'
#
loop_
_entity.id
_entity.type
_entity.pdbx_description
1 polymer ?
#
loop_
_entity_poly.entity_id
_entity_poly.type
_entity_poly.pdbx_seq_one_letter_code
_entity_poly.pdbx_strand_id
1 'polypeptide(L)'
;MTTRWVAVDFGSTFTKAVAVDGGSGELIARAEYRTTLGTDVMDGWSACRQQLLAVDRGLERAEVLACSSAGGGLRIGVVGNEELVTAEAGRRVALSSGGRVVAVVSGGLTATSLKQLRSDRPDVVLLLGGTDGGNSAVLTNAAEVLARYRWRRPVVVAGNIEARGQVAATLAAGDVPHVAAGNVVPEIGVFAPDGARAAIREMFLAHVIGGKHLSRDPGFAAMIRAATPDVVLRGVEVLAGIHGDVAVVDIGGATTDVHSVIELDPEDANLGREVVATHPVTRTVEGDLGMRWSAVPVVQAGIEAGLLTDDPALLTAAQRRHDDPAYLPGGSGEAAYDETLARVAATVALRRHAGRQRVVFGPGGRVIERSGKDLREVDLLVGSGGVLRHNPPEVAERILGAVAHGAREEGWLVPAEARTCVDQDYVLAGVGLLAEVDPLAAEGLARRVGSGIHGTAGQGH
;
A
#
# COMPACT_ATOMS: atom_id res chain seq x y z
N MET A 1 -6.16 14.63 35.57
CA MET A 1 -6.57 13.41 34.83
C MET A 1 -5.67 13.37 33.62
N THR A 2 -4.84 12.34 33.47
CA THR A 2 -4.08 12.15 32.24
C THR A 2 -5.06 11.91 31.09
N THR A 3 -4.82 12.56 29.95
CA THR A 3 -5.59 12.34 28.73
C THR A 3 -5.46 10.89 28.32
N ARG A 4 -6.51 10.29 27.77
CA ARG A 4 -6.46 8.92 27.22
C ARG A 4 -6.87 8.95 25.78
N TRP A 5 -6.14 8.22 24.97
CA TRP A 5 -6.36 8.14 23.53
C TRP A 5 -6.85 6.75 23.16
N VAL A 6 -7.73 6.67 22.17
CA VAL A 6 -8.03 5.44 21.44
C VAL A 6 -7.74 5.69 19.96
N ALA A 7 -6.73 5.01 19.44
CA ALA A 7 -6.40 5.02 18.03
C ALA A 7 -7.02 3.81 17.34
N VAL A 8 -7.76 4.04 16.26
CA VAL A 8 -8.52 3.02 15.54
C VAL A 8 -8.06 2.95 14.08
N ASP A 9 -7.69 1.76 13.64
CA ASP A 9 -7.46 1.43 12.24
C ASP A 9 -8.62 0.58 11.70
N PHE A 10 -9.39 1.15 10.79
CA PHE A 10 -10.36 0.42 9.99
C PHE A 10 -9.65 -0.27 8.82
N GLY A 11 -9.08 -1.44 9.08
CA GLY A 11 -8.37 -2.23 8.07
C GLY A 11 -9.29 -2.98 7.10
N SER A 12 -8.74 -3.44 5.98
CA SER A 12 -9.47 -4.23 4.96
C SER A 12 -9.97 -5.61 5.44
N THR A 13 -9.45 -6.14 6.55
CA THR A 13 -9.85 -7.45 7.11
C THR A 13 -10.26 -7.35 8.58
N PHE A 14 -9.53 -6.56 9.38
CA PHE A 14 -9.79 -6.34 10.79
C PHE A 14 -9.78 -4.85 11.11
N THR A 15 -10.77 -4.42 11.89
CA THR A 15 -10.77 -3.16 12.62
C THR A 15 -9.97 -3.38 13.89
N LYS A 16 -8.93 -2.58 14.11
CA LYS A 16 -8.01 -2.72 15.25
C LYS A 16 -7.98 -1.42 16.02
N ALA A 17 -7.93 -1.51 17.34
CA ALA A 17 -7.90 -0.36 18.21
C ALA A 17 -6.90 -0.55 19.35
N VAL A 18 -6.15 0.51 19.65
CA VAL A 18 -5.24 0.57 20.80
C VAL A 18 -5.64 1.74 21.69
N ALA A 19 -5.67 1.50 22.99
CA ALA A 19 -5.89 2.51 24.01
C ALA A 19 -4.56 2.85 24.67
N VAL A 20 -4.26 4.15 24.78
CA VAL A 20 -2.94 4.64 25.16
C VAL A 20 -3.09 5.74 26.22
N ASP A 21 -2.24 5.72 27.24
CA ASP A 21 -2.12 6.80 28.22
C ASP A 21 -1.39 7.99 27.59
N GLY A 22 -2.00 9.17 27.67
CA GLY A 22 -1.47 10.41 27.12
C GLY A 22 -0.24 10.90 27.87
N GLY A 23 0.71 11.47 27.13
CA GLY A 23 2.01 11.90 27.63
C GLY A 23 3.02 10.78 27.95
N SER A 24 2.60 9.56 28.30
CA SER A 24 3.51 8.43 28.57
C SER A 24 3.65 7.47 27.40
N GLY A 25 2.59 7.27 26.62
CA GLY A 25 2.55 6.28 25.54
C GLY A 25 2.35 4.84 26.03
N GLU A 26 2.01 4.65 27.31
CA GLU A 26 1.74 3.32 27.84
C GLU A 26 0.51 2.70 27.16
N LEU A 27 0.67 1.49 26.62
CA LEU A 27 -0.42 0.73 26.03
C LEU A 27 -1.32 0.17 27.13
N ILE A 28 -2.53 0.71 27.26
CA ILE A 28 -3.52 0.32 28.26
C ILE A 28 -4.24 -0.95 27.84
N ALA A 29 -4.72 -0.99 26.60
CA ALA A 29 -5.52 -2.09 26.07
C ALA A 29 -5.47 -2.14 24.55
N ARG A 30 -5.76 -3.31 24.00
CA ARG A 30 -5.92 -3.54 22.57
C ARG A 30 -7.20 -4.31 22.29
N ALA A 31 -7.78 -4.07 21.12
CA ALA A 31 -8.94 -4.80 20.65
C ALA A 31 -8.85 -4.98 19.13
N GLU A 32 -9.36 -6.09 18.65
CA GLU A 32 -9.54 -6.33 17.22
C GLU A 32 -10.88 -7.02 16.97
N TYR A 33 -11.48 -6.70 15.84
CA TYR A 33 -12.71 -7.31 15.38
C TYR A 33 -12.70 -7.36 13.86
N ARG A 34 -13.36 -8.36 13.28
CA ARG A 34 -13.42 -8.50 11.83
C ARG A 34 -14.10 -7.29 11.20
N THR A 35 -13.51 -6.70 10.16
CA THR A 35 -14.11 -5.55 9.47
C THR A 35 -15.43 -5.95 8.82
N THR A 36 -16.48 -5.20 9.11
CA THR A 36 -17.87 -5.51 8.75
C THR A 36 -18.28 -4.87 7.42
N LEU A 37 -17.58 -5.22 6.33
CA LEU A 37 -17.85 -4.67 4.98
C LEU A 37 -19.23 -5.05 4.40
N GLY A 38 -19.82 -6.15 4.90
CA GLY A 38 -21.15 -6.62 4.47
C GLY A 38 -22.32 -5.96 5.20
N THR A 39 -22.05 -5.24 6.30
CA THR A 39 -23.05 -4.50 7.09
C THR A 39 -22.65 -3.02 7.20
N ASP A 40 -22.28 -2.55 8.40
CA ASP A 40 -21.72 -1.23 8.64
C ASP A 40 -20.38 -1.38 9.33
N VAL A 41 -19.33 -0.69 8.84
CA VAL A 41 -17.98 -0.76 9.41
C VAL A 41 -17.94 -0.35 10.89
N MET A 42 -18.92 0.46 11.34
CA MET A 42 -19.04 0.90 12.73
C MET A 42 -19.45 -0.22 13.69
N ASP A 43 -20.00 -1.33 13.19
CA ASP A 43 -20.25 -2.54 14.00
C ASP A 43 -18.92 -3.09 14.55
N GLY A 44 -17.88 -3.12 13.72
CA GLY A 44 -16.54 -3.55 14.11
C GLY A 44 -15.90 -2.63 15.15
N TRP A 45 -16.03 -1.32 14.98
CA TRP A 45 -15.60 -0.36 16.00
C TRP A 45 -16.37 -0.53 17.32
N SER A 46 -17.68 -0.71 17.26
CA SER A 46 -18.52 -0.90 18.46
C SER A 46 -18.09 -2.13 19.25
N ALA A 47 -17.76 -3.23 18.56
CA ALA A 47 -17.24 -4.44 19.18
C ALA A 47 -15.86 -4.22 19.82
N CYS A 48 -14.94 -3.54 19.12
CA CYS A 48 -13.63 -3.17 19.68
C CYS A 48 -13.78 -2.29 20.93
N ARG A 49 -14.66 -1.28 20.88
CA ARG A 49 -14.90 -0.38 22.00
C ARG A 49 -15.43 -1.12 23.23
N GLN A 50 -16.29 -2.12 23.07
CA GLN A 50 -16.75 -2.95 24.17
C GLN A 50 -15.61 -3.75 24.82
N GLN A 51 -14.71 -4.32 24.00
CA GLN A 51 -13.52 -5.03 24.51
C GLN A 51 -12.60 -4.08 25.30
N LEU A 52 -12.34 -2.87 24.79
CA LEU A 52 -11.52 -1.88 25.49
C LEU A 52 -12.16 -1.47 26.84
N LEU A 53 -13.46 -1.19 26.85
CA LEU A 53 -14.19 -0.80 28.08
C LEU A 53 -14.29 -1.92 29.11
N ALA A 54 -14.16 -3.18 28.70
CA ALA A 54 -14.08 -4.31 29.62
C ALA A 54 -12.73 -4.36 30.36
N VAL A 55 -11.67 -3.80 29.78
CA VAL A 55 -10.34 -3.69 30.42
C VAL A 55 -10.28 -2.46 31.34
N ASP A 56 -10.66 -1.28 30.85
CA ASP A 56 -10.71 -0.05 31.65
C ASP A 56 -11.96 0.78 31.30
N ARG A 57 -12.90 0.89 32.25
CA ARG A 57 -14.13 1.70 32.12
C ARG A 57 -13.83 3.19 31.94
N GLY A 58 -12.70 3.68 32.41
CA GLY A 58 -12.26 5.06 32.22
C GLY A 58 -11.90 5.41 30.77
N LEU A 59 -11.85 4.43 29.85
CA LEU A 59 -11.74 4.66 28.41
C LEU A 59 -13.04 5.19 27.79
N GLU A 60 -14.15 5.24 28.53
CA GLU A 60 -15.42 5.81 28.06
C GLU A 60 -15.29 7.30 27.68
N ARG A 61 -14.32 8.00 28.28
CA ARG A 61 -14.00 9.42 28.04
C ARG A 61 -12.75 9.64 27.19
N ALA A 62 -12.17 8.58 26.63
CA ALA A 62 -10.98 8.69 25.80
C ALA A 62 -11.30 9.41 24.48
N GLU A 63 -10.35 10.21 24.00
CA GLU A 63 -10.46 10.82 22.67
C GLU A 63 -10.15 9.78 21.60
N VAL A 64 -11.00 9.72 20.57
CA VAL A 64 -10.90 8.71 19.51
C VAL A 64 -10.32 9.35 18.25
N LEU A 65 -9.26 8.75 17.74
CA LEU A 65 -8.64 9.09 16.46
C LEU A 65 -8.73 7.87 15.56
N ALA A 66 -9.05 8.06 14.28
CA ALA A 66 -9.14 6.93 13.36
C ALA A 66 -8.47 7.16 12.02
N CYS A 67 -8.05 6.06 11.42
CA CYS A 67 -7.63 5.95 10.04
C CYS A 67 -8.37 4.80 9.34
N SER A 68 -8.38 4.80 8.02
CA SER A 68 -9.06 3.74 7.27
C SER A 68 -8.31 3.32 6.02
N SER A 69 -8.32 2.02 5.78
CA SER A 69 -8.02 1.35 4.52
C SER A 69 -9.14 0.37 4.14
N ALA A 70 -10.27 0.40 4.86
CA ALA A 70 -11.43 -0.43 4.61
C ALA A 70 -12.09 -0.10 3.26
N GLY A 71 -12.71 -1.12 2.64
CA GLY A 71 -13.30 -1.06 1.30
C GLY A 71 -12.80 -2.13 0.33
N GLY A 72 -11.79 -2.90 0.74
CA GLY A 72 -11.05 -3.79 -0.17
C GLY A 72 -10.17 -2.96 -1.11
N GLY A 73 -9.08 -3.53 -1.61
CA GLY A 73 -8.15 -2.81 -2.50
C GLY A 73 -8.91 -2.09 -3.62
N LEU A 74 -8.72 -0.77 -3.71
CA LEU A 74 -9.44 0.15 -4.61
C LEU A 74 -9.47 -0.42 -6.03
N ARG A 75 -10.64 -0.62 -6.63
CA ARG A 75 -10.69 -1.16 -8.00
C ARG A 75 -10.39 -0.06 -9.00
N ILE A 76 -9.28 -0.18 -9.71
CA ILE A 76 -8.84 0.81 -10.68
C ILE A 76 -8.98 0.23 -12.09
N GLY A 77 -9.68 0.95 -12.95
CA GLY A 77 -9.66 0.72 -14.39
C GLY A 77 -8.60 1.59 -15.04
N VAL A 78 -7.67 1.00 -15.78
CA VAL A 78 -6.59 1.72 -16.46
C VAL A 78 -6.95 1.90 -17.93
N VAL A 79 -6.86 3.12 -18.43
CA VAL A 79 -7.05 3.44 -19.85
C VAL A 79 -5.78 4.13 -20.34
N GLY A 80 -5.05 3.49 -21.24
CA GLY A 80 -3.82 4.00 -21.83
C GLY A 80 -3.89 4.13 -23.35
N ASN A 81 -2.92 4.86 -23.92
CA ASN A 81 -2.74 4.99 -25.35
C ASN A 81 -2.19 3.70 -25.97
N GLU A 82 -1.06 3.22 -25.45
CA GLU A 82 -0.37 2.01 -25.90
C GLU A 82 -0.26 1.00 -24.77
N GLU A 83 -0.38 -0.28 -25.12
CA GLU A 83 -0.40 -1.40 -24.17
C GLU A 83 0.91 -1.52 -23.39
N LEU A 84 2.04 -1.59 -24.09
CA LEU A 84 3.35 -1.85 -23.50
C LEU A 84 4.02 -0.62 -22.85
N VAL A 85 3.43 0.56 -22.98
CA VAL A 85 4.00 1.81 -22.47
C VAL A 85 3.06 2.45 -21.46
N THR A 86 2.04 3.15 -21.93
CA THR A 86 1.17 3.96 -21.04
C THR A 86 0.18 3.12 -20.24
N ALA A 87 -0.34 2.02 -20.80
CA ALA A 87 -1.25 1.15 -20.08
C ALA A 87 -0.50 0.34 -19.02
N GLU A 88 0.69 -0.17 -19.34
CA GLU A 88 1.57 -0.82 -18.36
C GLU A 88 2.05 0.15 -17.27
N ALA A 89 2.45 1.38 -17.62
CA ALA A 89 2.77 2.41 -16.63
C ALA A 89 1.57 2.71 -15.71
N GLY A 90 0.37 2.77 -16.30
CA GLY A 90 -0.88 2.89 -15.56
C GLY A 90 -1.16 1.73 -14.62
N ARG A 91 -0.92 0.49 -15.06
CA ARG A 91 -1.03 -0.71 -14.24
C ARG A 91 -0.10 -0.61 -13.03
N ARG A 92 1.15 -0.20 -13.23
CA ARG A 92 2.13 -0.01 -12.14
C ARG A 92 1.69 1.08 -11.16
N VAL A 93 1.19 2.22 -11.65
CA VAL A 93 0.66 3.30 -10.78
C VAL A 93 -0.52 2.79 -9.96
N ALA A 94 -1.48 2.12 -10.60
CA ALA A 94 -2.66 1.60 -9.96
C ALA A 94 -2.31 0.59 -8.85
N LEU A 95 -1.44 -0.38 -9.15
CA LEU A 95 -0.96 -1.36 -8.19
C LEU A 95 -0.26 -0.71 -7.01
N SER A 96 0.73 0.16 -7.26
CA SER A 96 1.51 0.84 -6.22
C SER A 96 0.77 1.96 -5.46
N SER A 97 -0.48 2.24 -5.84
CA SER A 97 -1.41 3.11 -5.09
C SER A 97 -2.29 2.32 -4.11
N GLY A 98 -2.09 1.01 -3.96
CA GLY A 98 -2.94 0.11 -3.19
C GLY A 98 -4.22 -0.31 -3.91
N GLY A 99 -4.29 -0.08 -5.22
CA GLY A 99 -5.42 -0.44 -6.04
C GLY A 99 -5.26 -1.80 -6.70
N ARG A 100 -6.38 -2.50 -6.88
CA ARG A 100 -6.46 -3.68 -7.74
C ARG A 100 -6.82 -3.24 -9.16
N VAL A 101 -6.04 -3.67 -10.13
CA VAL A 101 -6.33 -3.40 -11.54
C VAL A 101 -7.40 -4.36 -12.01
N VAL A 102 -8.62 -3.85 -12.22
CA VAL A 102 -9.77 -4.66 -12.64
C VAL A 102 -10.01 -4.63 -14.14
N ALA A 103 -9.43 -3.64 -14.83
CA ALA A 103 -9.50 -3.51 -16.28
C ALA A 103 -8.27 -2.76 -16.79
N VAL A 104 -7.76 -3.17 -17.95
CA VAL A 104 -6.75 -2.44 -18.72
C VAL A 104 -7.28 -2.29 -20.13
N VAL A 105 -7.38 -1.05 -20.61
CA VAL A 105 -7.78 -0.73 -21.98
C VAL A 105 -6.65 0.04 -22.65
N SER A 106 -6.17 -0.45 -23.78
CA SER A 106 -5.20 0.22 -24.64
C SER A 106 -5.88 0.74 -25.92
N GLY A 107 -5.31 1.79 -26.53
CA GLY A 107 -5.85 2.39 -27.75
C GLY A 107 -7.03 3.33 -27.55
N GLY A 108 -7.33 3.73 -26.30
CA GLY A 108 -8.45 4.61 -25.95
C GLY A 108 -9.76 3.89 -25.65
N LEU A 109 -10.85 4.66 -25.54
CA LEU A 109 -12.17 4.12 -25.24
C LEU A 109 -13.09 4.14 -26.46
N THR A 110 -13.67 2.98 -26.75
CA THR A 110 -14.84 2.82 -27.62
C THR A 110 -16.09 2.51 -26.78
N ALA A 111 -17.28 2.61 -27.38
CA ALA A 111 -18.52 2.20 -26.72
C ALA A 111 -18.49 0.74 -26.22
N THR A 112 -17.83 -0.16 -26.97
CA THR A 112 -17.63 -1.56 -26.59
C THR A 112 -16.70 -1.70 -25.40
N SER A 113 -15.52 -1.08 -25.44
CA SER A 113 -14.58 -1.13 -24.30
C SER A 113 -15.14 -0.46 -23.05
N LEU A 114 -15.96 0.59 -23.20
CA LEU A 114 -16.64 1.24 -22.08
C LEU A 114 -17.67 0.30 -21.43
N LYS A 115 -18.37 -0.51 -22.23
CA LYS A 115 -19.29 -1.51 -21.71
C LYS A 115 -18.55 -2.55 -20.86
N GLN A 116 -17.39 -3.01 -21.33
CA GLN A 116 -16.52 -3.92 -20.56
C GLN A 116 -16.00 -3.25 -19.28
N LEU A 117 -15.49 -2.02 -19.39
CA LEU A 117 -15.05 -1.25 -18.23
C LEU A 117 -16.16 -1.09 -17.17
N ARG A 118 -17.43 -0.97 -17.58
CA ARG A 118 -18.57 -0.95 -16.66
C ARG A 118 -18.81 -2.30 -15.97
N SER A 119 -18.65 -3.43 -16.66
CA SER A 119 -18.84 -4.75 -16.06
C SER A 119 -17.78 -5.09 -15.02
N ASP A 120 -16.58 -4.55 -15.19
CA ASP A 120 -15.46 -4.77 -14.25
C ASP A 120 -15.59 -3.90 -12.97
N ARG A 121 -16.58 -2.99 -12.95
CA ARG A 121 -16.99 -2.17 -11.80
C ARG A 121 -15.80 -1.45 -11.12
N PRO A 122 -14.98 -0.67 -11.84
CA PRO A 122 -13.94 0.13 -11.21
C PRO A 122 -14.56 1.18 -10.29
N ASP A 123 -13.88 1.43 -9.17
CA ASP A 123 -14.17 2.53 -8.24
C ASP A 123 -13.59 3.84 -8.76
N VAL A 124 -12.43 3.79 -9.44
CA VAL A 124 -11.75 4.93 -10.08
C VAL A 124 -11.24 4.49 -11.46
N VAL A 125 -11.24 5.41 -12.43
CA VAL A 125 -10.58 5.22 -13.74
C VAL A 125 -9.32 6.07 -13.81
N LEU A 126 -8.17 5.47 -14.12
CA LEU A 126 -6.92 6.16 -14.40
C LEU A 126 -6.77 6.32 -15.91
N LEU A 127 -6.84 7.56 -16.38
CA LEU A 127 -6.78 7.94 -17.78
C LEU A 127 -5.38 8.49 -18.10
N LEU A 128 -4.65 7.76 -18.95
CA LEU A 128 -3.26 8.02 -19.32
C LEU A 128 -3.15 8.06 -20.85
N GLY A 129 -2.05 8.63 -21.34
CA GLY A 129 -1.77 8.63 -22.76
C GLY A 129 -1.06 9.90 -23.21
N GLY A 130 -0.19 9.72 -24.21
CA GLY A 130 0.67 10.78 -24.75
C GLY A 130 1.80 11.16 -23.80
N THR A 131 3.01 11.22 -24.32
CA THR A 131 4.08 12.01 -23.70
C THR A 131 3.72 13.49 -23.75
N ASP A 132 4.35 14.31 -22.93
CA ASP A 132 4.22 15.76 -23.03
C ASP A 132 4.80 16.23 -24.37
N GLY A 133 4.07 17.13 -25.05
CA GLY A 133 4.32 17.49 -26.46
C GLY A 133 4.01 16.40 -27.50
N GLY A 134 3.53 15.22 -27.07
CA GLY A 134 3.22 14.08 -27.92
C GLY A 134 1.76 14.00 -28.40
N ASN A 135 1.32 12.79 -28.79
CA ASN A 135 -0.04 12.55 -29.27
C ASN A 135 -1.08 12.56 -28.13
N SER A 136 -2.00 13.52 -28.17
CA SER A 136 -3.10 13.66 -27.20
C SER A 136 -4.46 13.12 -27.67
N ALA A 137 -4.57 12.65 -28.92
CA ALA A 137 -5.86 12.30 -29.53
C ALA A 137 -6.59 11.19 -28.77
N VAL A 138 -5.85 10.17 -28.31
CA VAL A 138 -6.43 9.02 -27.61
C VAL A 138 -6.90 9.38 -26.20
N LEU A 139 -6.14 10.23 -25.49
CA LEU A 139 -6.52 10.77 -24.19
C LEU A 139 -7.82 11.59 -24.29
N THR A 140 -7.87 12.47 -25.28
CA THR A 140 -9.02 13.34 -25.54
C THR A 140 -10.25 12.53 -25.94
N ASN A 141 -10.10 11.56 -26.85
CA ASN A 141 -11.19 10.68 -27.26
C ASN A 141 -11.77 9.88 -26.09
N ALA A 142 -10.91 9.36 -25.21
CA ALA A 142 -11.38 8.63 -24.03
C ALA A 142 -12.20 9.53 -23.09
N ALA A 143 -11.79 10.79 -22.90
CA ALA A 143 -12.57 11.77 -22.14
C ALA A 143 -13.93 12.08 -22.78
N GLU A 144 -13.97 12.25 -24.10
CA GLU A 144 -15.23 12.47 -24.85
C GLU A 144 -16.19 11.29 -24.69
N VAL A 145 -15.69 10.06 -24.72
CA VAL A 145 -16.51 8.86 -24.54
C VAL A 145 -17.05 8.77 -23.12
N LEU A 146 -16.24 9.02 -22.10
CA LEU A 146 -16.69 9.04 -20.71
C LEU A 146 -17.77 10.11 -20.48
N ALA A 147 -17.59 11.32 -21.03
CA ALA A 147 -18.54 12.40 -20.95
C ALA A 147 -19.85 12.08 -21.69
N ARG A 148 -19.76 11.65 -22.96
CA ARG A 148 -20.92 11.30 -23.81
C ARG A 148 -21.82 10.27 -23.15
N TYR A 149 -21.23 9.25 -22.54
CA TYR A 149 -21.97 8.15 -21.91
C TYR A 149 -22.20 8.36 -20.41
N ARG A 150 -21.95 9.57 -19.88
CA ARG A 150 -22.20 9.97 -18.49
C ARG A 150 -21.62 8.98 -17.49
N TRP A 151 -20.31 8.75 -17.58
CA TRP A 151 -19.59 8.00 -16.57
C TRP A 151 -19.73 8.67 -15.19
N ARG A 152 -19.96 7.87 -14.15
CA ARG A 152 -20.31 8.39 -12.80
C ARG A 152 -19.25 8.16 -11.73
N ARG A 153 -18.21 7.37 -12.04
CA ARG A 153 -17.12 7.11 -11.08
C ARG A 153 -16.01 8.14 -11.29
N PRO A 154 -15.22 8.46 -10.25
CA PRO A 154 -14.11 9.38 -10.39
C PRO A 154 -13.09 8.97 -11.46
N VAL A 155 -12.52 9.97 -12.14
CA VAL A 155 -11.48 9.81 -13.16
C VAL A 155 -10.23 10.59 -12.75
N VAL A 156 -9.08 9.92 -12.70
CA VAL A 156 -7.76 10.57 -12.54
C VAL A 156 -7.15 10.74 -13.93
N VAL A 157 -6.87 11.97 -14.33
CA VAL A 157 -6.29 12.31 -15.62
C VAL A 157 -4.80 12.57 -15.43
N ALA A 158 -3.95 11.68 -15.94
CA ALA A 158 -2.50 11.71 -15.73
C ALA A 158 -1.72 11.44 -17.04
N GLY A 159 -2.22 12.01 -18.14
CA GLY A 159 -1.58 11.98 -19.47
C GLY A 159 -1.07 13.36 -19.91
N ASN A 160 -0.81 13.48 -21.21
CA ASN A 160 -0.29 14.66 -21.90
C ASN A 160 -0.76 16.00 -21.28
N ILE A 161 0.21 16.83 -20.87
CA ILE A 161 -0.04 18.08 -20.14
C ILE A 161 -0.81 19.11 -20.97
N GLU A 162 -0.56 19.20 -22.28
CA GLU A 162 -1.21 20.16 -23.16
C GLU A 162 -2.71 19.88 -23.31
N ALA A 163 -3.11 18.61 -23.33
CA ALA A 163 -4.50 18.19 -23.46
C ALA A 163 -5.29 18.21 -22.15
N ARG A 164 -4.61 18.35 -21.00
CA ARG A 164 -5.22 18.29 -19.67
C ARG A 164 -6.39 19.27 -19.50
N GLY A 165 -6.24 20.51 -19.96
CA GLY A 165 -7.29 21.53 -19.87
C GLY A 165 -8.54 21.16 -20.69
N GLN A 166 -8.34 20.69 -21.92
CA GLN A 166 -9.44 20.24 -22.79
C GLN A 166 -10.14 18.99 -22.24
N VAL A 167 -9.38 18.03 -21.73
CA VAL A 167 -9.92 16.82 -21.12
C VAL A 167 -10.75 17.15 -19.88
N ALA A 168 -10.25 18.01 -18.98
CA ALA A 168 -10.98 18.45 -17.80
C ALA A 168 -12.29 19.16 -18.18
N ALA A 169 -12.26 20.07 -19.17
CA ALA A 169 -13.45 20.75 -19.66
C ALA A 169 -14.48 19.77 -20.24
N THR A 170 -14.02 18.77 -21.01
CA THR A 170 -14.88 17.72 -21.59
C THR A 170 -15.55 16.87 -20.51
N LEU A 171 -14.78 16.44 -19.50
CA LEU A 171 -15.30 15.64 -18.39
C LEU A 171 -16.29 16.45 -17.53
N ALA A 172 -15.99 17.72 -17.26
CA ALA A 172 -16.87 18.64 -16.56
C ALA A 172 -18.21 18.81 -17.30
N ALA A 173 -18.18 19.02 -18.62
CA ALA A 173 -19.39 19.15 -19.43
C ALA A 173 -20.29 17.89 -19.41
N GLY A 174 -19.71 16.72 -19.11
CA GLY A 174 -20.42 15.45 -18.96
C GLY A 174 -20.84 15.11 -17.52
N ASP A 175 -20.63 16.01 -16.54
CA ASP A 175 -20.79 15.77 -15.11
C ASP A 175 -20.00 14.55 -14.60
N VAL A 176 -18.79 14.34 -15.16
CA VAL A 176 -17.90 13.26 -14.75
C VAL A 176 -16.98 13.77 -13.63
N PRO A 177 -17.02 13.19 -12.41
CA PRO A 177 -16.11 13.57 -11.33
C PRO A 177 -14.66 13.27 -11.76
N HIS A 178 -13.77 14.25 -11.66
CA HIS A 178 -12.40 14.08 -12.11
C HIS A 178 -11.40 14.94 -11.34
N VAL A 179 -10.15 14.51 -11.35
CA VAL A 179 -8.99 15.26 -10.87
C VAL A 179 -7.85 15.10 -11.88
N ALA A 180 -7.07 16.16 -12.07
CA ALA A 180 -5.90 16.12 -12.94
C ALA A 180 -4.62 15.96 -12.12
N ALA A 181 -3.67 15.21 -12.67
CA ALA A 181 -2.36 14.94 -12.08
C ALA A 181 -1.25 15.17 -13.11
N GLY A 182 0.01 15.19 -12.64
CA GLY A 182 1.18 15.14 -13.51
C GLY A 182 1.13 13.93 -14.46
N ASN A 183 1.74 14.06 -15.65
CA ASN A 183 1.81 12.95 -16.60
C ASN A 183 2.65 11.81 -16.01
N VAL A 184 2.13 10.58 -16.06
CA VAL A 184 2.86 9.39 -15.57
C VAL A 184 4.03 9.02 -16.47
N VAL A 185 3.93 9.33 -17.76
CA VAL A 185 4.97 9.09 -18.76
C VAL A 185 5.20 10.39 -19.54
N PRO A 186 5.82 11.41 -18.90
CA PRO A 186 6.01 12.72 -19.54
C PRO A 186 6.92 12.61 -20.77
N GLU A 187 7.91 11.71 -20.73
CA GLU A 187 8.83 11.43 -21.83
C GLU A 187 9.03 9.93 -21.98
N ILE A 188 9.47 9.48 -23.16
CA ILE A 188 9.77 8.08 -23.40
C ILE A 188 10.90 7.64 -22.46
N GLY A 189 10.64 6.61 -21.66
CA GLY A 189 11.60 6.08 -20.68
C GLY A 189 11.59 6.77 -19.33
N VAL A 190 10.79 7.84 -19.15
CA VAL A 190 10.61 8.52 -17.86
C VAL A 190 9.31 8.06 -17.21
N PHE A 191 9.38 7.60 -15.95
CA PHE A 191 8.23 7.16 -15.17
C PHE A 191 8.05 8.07 -13.94
N ALA A 192 6.95 8.81 -13.89
CA ALA A 192 6.66 9.82 -12.86
C ALA A 192 5.32 9.53 -12.15
N PRO A 193 5.27 8.55 -11.21
CA PRO A 193 4.01 8.04 -10.67
C PRO A 193 3.36 8.92 -9.60
N ASP A 194 4.12 9.78 -8.91
CA ASP A 194 3.72 10.32 -7.61
C ASP A 194 2.49 11.22 -7.67
N GLY A 195 2.38 12.06 -8.70
CA GLY A 195 1.20 12.90 -8.92
C GLY A 195 -0.08 12.08 -9.11
N ALA A 196 -0.01 11.02 -9.91
CA ALA A 196 -1.15 10.13 -10.14
C ALA A 196 -1.51 9.32 -8.89
N ARG A 197 -0.53 8.83 -8.14
CA ARG A 197 -0.74 8.14 -6.85
C ARG A 197 -1.45 9.05 -5.84
N ALA A 198 -1.02 10.31 -5.73
CA ALA A 198 -1.64 11.29 -4.85
C ALA A 198 -3.11 11.56 -5.23
N ALA A 199 -3.39 11.73 -6.53
CA ALA A 199 -4.75 11.93 -7.03
C ALA A 199 -5.66 10.71 -6.83
N ILE A 200 -5.15 9.49 -7.04
CA ILE A 200 -5.88 8.25 -6.76
C ILE A 200 -6.26 8.17 -5.27
N ARG A 201 -5.31 8.50 -4.39
CA ARG A 201 -5.52 8.51 -2.94
C ARG A 201 -6.58 9.52 -2.51
N GLU A 202 -6.53 10.73 -3.06
CA GLU A 202 -7.54 11.76 -2.80
C GLU A 202 -8.94 11.26 -3.18
N MET A 203 -9.07 10.66 -4.37
CA MET A 203 -10.35 10.10 -4.83
C MET A 203 -10.82 8.94 -3.96
N PHE A 204 -9.92 8.06 -3.51
CA PHE A 204 -10.22 6.97 -2.59
C PHE A 204 -10.79 7.48 -1.26
N LEU A 205 -10.13 8.46 -0.65
CA LEU A 205 -10.57 9.06 0.60
C LEU A 205 -11.95 9.72 0.46
N ALA A 206 -12.12 10.55 -0.58
CA ALA A 206 -13.35 11.31 -0.76
C ALA A 206 -14.56 10.45 -1.16
N HIS A 207 -14.38 9.42 -1.99
CA HIS A 207 -15.49 8.72 -2.63
C HIS A 207 -15.72 7.28 -2.14
N VAL A 208 -14.66 6.61 -1.65
CA VAL A 208 -14.77 5.22 -1.17
C VAL A 208 -14.86 5.20 0.35
N ILE A 209 -13.90 5.82 1.05
CA ILE A 209 -13.90 5.86 2.52
C ILE A 209 -14.97 6.82 3.03
N GLY A 210 -14.96 8.07 2.56
CA GLY A 210 -15.95 9.09 2.92
C GLY A 210 -17.33 8.89 2.29
N GLY A 211 -17.47 7.91 1.38
CA GLY A 211 -18.73 7.58 0.73
C GLY A 211 -19.67 6.79 1.65
N LYS A 212 -20.95 6.71 1.26
CA LYS A 212 -21.99 5.96 2.00
C LYS A 212 -21.84 4.42 1.95
N HIS A 213 -20.73 3.93 1.42
CA HIS A 213 -20.52 2.52 1.14
C HIS A 213 -19.96 1.75 2.36
N LEU A 214 -19.17 2.40 3.22
CA LEU A 214 -18.61 1.77 4.41
C LEU A 214 -19.45 1.99 5.67
N SER A 215 -20.04 3.17 5.81
CA SER A 215 -20.96 3.48 6.89
C SER A 215 -22.05 4.44 6.43
N ARG A 216 -23.22 4.33 7.05
CA ARG A 216 -24.27 5.36 6.92
C ARG A 216 -24.17 6.44 8.00
N ASP A 217 -23.34 6.22 9.02
CA ASP A 217 -23.12 7.16 10.12
C ASP A 217 -22.20 8.32 9.66
N PRO A 218 -22.68 9.58 9.65
CA PRO A 218 -21.83 10.74 9.38
C PRO A 218 -20.65 10.86 10.35
N GLY A 219 -20.78 10.32 11.57
CA GLY A 219 -19.74 10.27 12.58
C GLY A 219 -18.53 9.44 12.17
N PHE A 220 -18.70 8.43 11.30
CA PHE A 220 -17.58 7.66 10.76
C PHE A 220 -16.64 8.55 9.94
N ALA A 221 -17.19 9.29 8.96
CA ALA A 221 -16.40 10.17 8.11
C ALA A 221 -15.71 11.29 8.92
N ALA A 222 -16.36 11.80 9.98
CA ALA A 222 -15.77 12.80 10.87
C ALA A 222 -14.63 12.24 11.75
N MET A 223 -14.62 10.94 12.02
CA MET A 223 -13.60 10.27 12.84
C MET A 223 -12.31 9.98 12.05
N ILE A 224 -12.42 9.72 10.74
CA ILE A 224 -11.28 9.39 9.89
C ILE A 224 -10.41 10.63 9.66
N ARG A 225 -9.17 10.57 10.14
CA ARG A 225 -8.15 11.61 9.96
C ARG A 225 -7.39 11.48 8.66
N ALA A 226 -7.10 10.26 8.23
CA ALA A 226 -6.29 9.96 7.05
C ALA A 226 -6.41 8.49 6.63
N ALA A 227 -5.82 8.15 5.47
CA ALA A 227 -5.66 6.76 5.06
C ALA A 227 -4.66 6.03 5.97
N THR A 228 -4.90 4.74 6.26
CA THR A 228 -4.00 3.93 7.10
C THR A 228 -2.54 4.00 6.62
N PRO A 229 -2.20 3.89 5.32
CA PRO A 229 -0.80 3.90 4.90
C PRO A 229 -0.07 5.23 5.19
N ASP A 230 -0.77 6.37 5.19
CA ASP A 230 -0.19 7.69 5.51
C ASP A 230 0.01 7.86 7.03
N VAL A 231 -0.90 7.30 7.81
CA VAL A 231 -0.78 7.24 9.26
C VAL A 231 0.40 6.36 9.65
N VAL A 232 0.49 5.15 9.08
CA VAL A 232 1.60 4.24 9.36
C VAL A 232 2.93 4.88 8.95
N LEU A 233 3.01 5.58 7.80
CA LEU A 233 4.23 6.31 7.43
C LEU A 233 4.68 7.31 8.51
N ARG A 234 3.76 8.11 9.04
CA ARG A 234 4.05 9.02 10.17
C ARG A 234 4.51 8.27 11.42
N GLY A 235 3.93 7.09 11.68
CA GLY A 235 4.39 6.21 12.75
C GLY A 235 5.82 5.68 12.53
N VAL A 236 6.18 5.38 11.28
CA VAL A 236 7.53 4.95 10.90
C VAL A 236 8.54 6.10 11.03
N GLU A 237 8.15 7.34 10.72
CA GLU A 237 9.00 8.52 10.96
C GLU A 237 9.34 8.68 12.46
N VAL A 238 8.36 8.50 13.35
CA VAL A 238 8.61 8.50 14.81
C VAL A 238 9.52 7.33 15.21
N LEU A 239 9.31 6.16 14.63
CA LEU A 239 10.12 4.98 14.91
C LEU A 239 11.58 5.14 14.46
N ALA A 240 11.80 5.78 13.31
CA ALA A 240 13.14 6.09 12.78
C ALA A 240 13.90 7.03 13.72
N GLY A 241 13.22 7.99 14.34
CA GLY A 241 13.79 8.83 15.40
C GLY A 241 14.33 8.06 16.61
N ILE A 242 13.94 6.79 16.80
CA ILE A 242 14.38 5.92 17.89
C ILE A 242 15.47 4.94 17.42
N HIS A 243 15.34 4.38 16.23
CA HIS A 243 16.14 3.24 15.77
C HIS A 243 17.11 3.55 14.63
N GLY A 244 17.10 4.75 14.06
CA GLY A 244 17.86 5.10 12.86
C GLY A 244 17.07 4.79 11.59
N ASP A 245 17.73 4.21 10.59
CA ASP A 245 17.09 3.90 9.31
C ASP A 245 16.14 2.71 9.47
N VAL A 246 14.88 2.88 9.05
CA VAL A 246 13.82 1.89 9.26
C VAL A 246 13.12 1.56 7.95
N ALA A 247 12.91 0.26 7.73
CA ALA A 247 11.96 -0.25 6.76
C ALA A 247 10.85 -1.03 7.47
N VAL A 248 9.61 -0.87 7.03
CA VAL A 248 8.45 -1.63 7.52
C VAL A 248 7.77 -2.32 6.36
N VAL A 249 7.43 -3.59 6.52
CA VAL A 249 6.57 -4.35 5.60
C VAL A 249 5.30 -4.80 6.33
N ASP A 250 4.15 -4.22 5.95
CA ASP A 250 2.84 -4.55 6.52
C ASP A 250 2.05 -5.46 5.57
N ILE A 251 1.99 -6.75 5.91
CA ILE A 251 1.33 -7.77 5.08
C ILE A 251 -0.16 -7.85 5.44
N GLY A 252 -0.98 -7.17 4.66
CA GLY A 252 -2.42 -7.11 4.83
C GLY A 252 -3.19 -8.19 4.08
N GLY A 253 -4.51 -8.21 4.29
CA GLY A 253 -5.41 -9.09 3.54
C GLY A 253 -5.61 -8.64 2.09
N ALA A 254 -5.51 -7.34 1.81
CA ALA A 254 -5.73 -6.77 0.48
C ALA A 254 -4.44 -6.29 -0.19
N THR A 255 -3.52 -5.73 0.59
CA THR A 255 -2.30 -5.10 0.12
C THR A 255 -1.11 -5.53 0.97
N THR A 256 0.09 -5.36 0.43
CA THR A 256 1.32 -5.33 1.23
C THR A 256 1.92 -3.95 1.08
N ASP A 257 2.08 -3.28 2.21
CA ASP A 257 2.58 -1.92 2.25
C ASP A 257 4.04 -1.94 2.67
N VAL A 258 4.88 -1.14 2.02
CA VAL A 258 6.27 -0.96 2.41
C VAL A 258 6.51 0.51 2.68
N HIS A 259 7.02 0.81 3.87
CA HIS A 259 7.40 2.14 4.32
C HIS A 259 8.89 2.15 4.60
N SER A 260 9.57 3.23 4.23
CA SER A 260 10.98 3.41 4.59
C SER A 260 11.26 4.85 4.97
N VAL A 261 12.10 5.01 5.98
CA VAL A 261 12.71 6.27 6.39
C VAL A 261 14.21 6.01 6.46
N ILE A 262 14.94 6.65 5.55
CA ILE A 262 16.40 6.52 5.44
C ILE A 262 17.06 7.89 5.45
N GLU A 263 18.25 7.98 6.02
CA GLU A 263 19.14 9.13 5.83
C GLU A 263 19.76 9.07 4.42
N LEU A 264 19.66 10.16 3.67
CA LEU A 264 20.22 10.20 2.32
C LEU A 264 21.71 10.54 2.39
N ASP A 265 22.56 9.63 1.88
CA ASP A 265 23.98 9.92 1.71
C ASP A 265 24.17 10.96 0.57
N PRO A 266 24.81 12.12 0.84
CA PRO A 266 25.17 13.11 -0.17
C PRO A 266 25.99 12.55 -1.35
N GLU A 267 26.74 11.46 -1.16
CA GLU A 267 27.51 10.81 -2.22
C GLU A 267 26.64 9.94 -3.15
N ASP A 268 25.59 9.28 -2.63
CA ASP A 268 24.65 8.49 -3.44
C ASP A 268 23.77 9.36 -4.34
N ALA A 269 23.48 10.60 -3.95
CA ALA A 269 22.79 11.59 -4.77
C ALA A 269 23.56 11.94 -6.07
N ASN A 270 24.88 11.68 -6.13
CA ASN A 270 25.72 11.93 -7.30
C ASN A 270 25.99 10.67 -8.16
N LEU A 271 25.57 9.48 -7.73
CA LEU A 271 25.89 8.20 -8.39
C LEU A 271 24.81 7.74 -9.40
N GLY A 272 23.61 8.32 -9.37
CA GLY A 272 22.52 7.98 -10.28
C GLY A 272 22.33 9.02 -11.39
N ARG A 273 22.27 8.58 -12.65
CA ARG A 273 21.60 9.34 -13.74
C ARG A 273 20.06 9.32 -13.58
N GLU A 274 19.55 9.34 -12.35
CA GLU A 274 18.11 9.44 -12.12
C GLU A 274 17.69 10.91 -12.12
N VAL A 275 16.68 11.21 -12.93
CA VAL A 275 16.10 12.56 -13.09
C VAL A 275 15.17 12.91 -11.90
N VAL A 276 14.97 11.98 -10.96
CA VAL A 276 14.06 12.13 -9.81
C VAL A 276 14.85 11.97 -8.52
N ALA A 277 14.85 12.99 -7.68
CA ALA A 277 15.51 12.96 -6.38
C ALA A 277 14.91 11.85 -5.49
N THR A 278 15.76 11.05 -4.86
CA THR A 278 15.32 10.10 -3.84
C THR A 278 14.82 10.88 -2.63
N HIS A 279 13.60 10.59 -2.16
CA HIS A 279 13.07 11.17 -0.92
C HIS A 279 13.46 10.27 0.28
N PRO A 280 13.79 10.85 1.45
CA PRO A 280 14.20 10.08 2.63
C PRO A 280 13.03 9.29 3.23
N VAL A 281 11.82 9.84 3.15
CA VAL A 281 10.59 9.25 3.68
C VAL A 281 9.74 8.78 2.51
N THR A 282 9.50 7.47 2.40
CA THR A 282 8.78 6.90 1.25
C THR A 282 7.86 5.75 1.62
N ARG A 283 6.86 5.53 0.77
CA ARG A 283 5.96 4.38 0.87
C ARG A 283 5.53 3.84 -0.47
N THR A 284 5.24 2.55 -0.53
CA THR A 284 4.52 1.89 -1.62
C THR A 284 3.41 1.03 -1.02
N VAL A 285 2.30 0.89 -1.74
CA VAL A 285 1.16 0.07 -1.31
C VAL A 285 0.86 -0.87 -2.46
N GLU A 286 1.19 -2.14 -2.33
CA GLU A 286 1.11 -3.12 -3.43
C GLU A 286 -0.26 -3.81 -3.45
N GLY A 287 -1.15 -3.35 -4.34
CA GLY A 287 -2.53 -3.81 -4.43
C GLY A 287 -2.73 -5.26 -4.91
N ASP A 288 -1.72 -5.84 -5.56
CA ASP A 288 -1.67 -7.24 -5.99
C ASP A 288 -1.02 -8.17 -4.97
N LEU A 289 -0.51 -7.66 -3.85
CA LEU A 289 0.23 -8.47 -2.87
C LEU A 289 -0.55 -8.60 -1.55
N GLY A 290 -1.72 -9.26 -1.57
CA GLY A 290 -2.59 -9.39 -0.40
C GLY A 290 -2.88 -10.84 -0.02
N MET A 291 -2.92 -11.14 1.28
CA MET A 291 -3.11 -12.51 1.80
C MET A 291 -4.49 -13.11 1.54
N ARG A 292 -5.48 -12.30 1.15
CA ARG A 292 -6.88 -12.69 0.96
C ARG A 292 -7.41 -12.16 -0.37
N TRP A 293 -7.82 -10.91 -0.41
CA TRP A 293 -8.45 -10.27 -1.58
C TRP A 293 -7.59 -10.32 -2.85
N SER A 294 -6.27 -10.36 -2.70
CA SER A 294 -5.30 -10.41 -3.79
C SER A 294 -4.43 -11.67 -3.73
N ALA A 295 -4.90 -12.75 -3.10
CA ALA A 295 -4.12 -13.98 -2.92
C ALA A 295 -3.74 -14.64 -4.25
N VAL A 296 -4.63 -14.61 -5.25
CA VAL A 296 -4.35 -15.15 -6.59
C VAL A 296 -3.25 -14.34 -7.31
N PRO A 297 -3.34 -13.00 -7.39
CA PRO A 297 -2.24 -12.17 -7.89
C PRO A 297 -0.89 -12.36 -7.18
N VAL A 298 -0.86 -12.69 -5.89
CA VAL A 298 0.40 -13.01 -5.17
C VAL A 298 1.10 -14.21 -5.81
N VAL A 299 0.37 -15.28 -6.15
CA VAL A 299 0.96 -16.46 -6.80
C VAL A 299 1.58 -16.08 -8.15
N GLN A 300 0.84 -15.30 -8.95
CA GLN A 300 1.32 -14.81 -10.24
C GLN A 300 2.59 -13.96 -10.09
N ALA A 301 2.61 -13.04 -9.12
CA ALA A 301 3.78 -12.22 -8.84
C ALA A 301 4.99 -13.06 -8.41
N GLY A 302 4.77 -14.14 -7.65
CA GLY A 302 5.83 -15.07 -7.26
C GLY A 302 6.39 -15.87 -8.44
N ILE A 303 5.54 -16.30 -9.38
CA ILE A 303 5.98 -16.97 -10.62
C ILE A 303 6.80 -16.00 -11.49
N GLU A 304 6.30 -14.77 -11.70
CA GLU A 304 6.99 -13.72 -12.46
C GLU A 304 8.35 -13.35 -11.85
N ALA A 305 8.44 -13.36 -10.52
CA ALA A 305 9.66 -13.09 -9.78
C ALA A 305 10.61 -14.31 -9.70
N GLY A 306 10.22 -15.48 -10.22
CA GLY A 306 11.00 -16.72 -10.12
C GLY A 306 11.08 -17.31 -8.71
N LEU A 307 10.21 -16.88 -7.79
CA LEU A 307 10.13 -17.35 -6.41
C LEU A 307 9.26 -18.60 -6.27
N LEU A 308 8.38 -18.85 -7.23
CA LEU A 308 7.44 -19.98 -7.25
C LEU A 308 7.50 -20.71 -8.59
N THR A 309 7.23 -22.01 -8.55
CA THR A 309 6.83 -22.78 -9.73
C THR A 309 5.32 -22.69 -9.92
N ASP A 310 4.85 -22.97 -11.14
CA ASP A 310 3.42 -23.11 -11.41
C ASP A 310 2.85 -24.37 -10.73
N ASP A 311 2.27 -24.19 -9.53
CA ASP A 311 1.68 -25.25 -8.72
C ASP A 311 0.15 -25.08 -8.63
N PRO A 312 -0.63 -25.99 -9.26
CA PRO A 312 -2.10 -25.97 -9.20
C PRO A 312 -2.67 -26.04 -7.78
N ALA A 313 -1.98 -26.67 -6.82
CA ALA A 313 -2.45 -26.77 -5.45
C ALA A 313 -2.36 -25.42 -4.73
N LEU A 314 -1.24 -24.70 -4.90
CA LEU A 314 -1.08 -23.33 -4.39
C LEU A 314 -2.10 -22.38 -5.03
N LEU A 315 -2.34 -22.48 -6.34
CA LEU A 315 -3.35 -21.65 -7.02
C LEU A 315 -4.76 -21.92 -6.47
N THR A 316 -5.11 -23.19 -6.23
CA THR A 316 -6.39 -23.56 -5.62
C THR A 316 -6.52 -23.00 -4.20
N ALA A 317 -5.45 -23.09 -3.40
CA ALA A 317 -5.41 -22.53 -2.05
C ALA A 317 -5.55 -20.99 -2.06
N ALA A 318 -4.93 -20.30 -3.03
CA ALA A 318 -5.06 -18.87 -3.23
C ALA A 318 -6.48 -18.48 -3.66
N GLN A 319 -7.11 -19.23 -4.57
CA GLN A 319 -8.50 -18.99 -5.00
C GLN A 319 -9.47 -19.09 -3.82
N ARG A 320 -9.30 -20.09 -2.95
CA ARG A 320 -10.12 -20.24 -1.74
C ARG A 320 -10.07 -19.01 -0.83
N ARG A 321 -8.88 -18.41 -0.64
CA ARG A 321 -8.67 -17.20 0.17
C ARG A 321 -9.23 -15.95 -0.49
N HIS A 322 -9.25 -15.91 -1.82
CA HIS A 322 -9.85 -14.85 -2.60
C HIS A 322 -11.38 -14.89 -2.52
N ASP A 323 -11.96 -16.08 -2.68
CA ASP A 323 -13.42 -16.30 -2.67
C ASP A 323 -14.01 -16.12 -1.27
N ASP A 324 -13.27 -16.50 -0.23
CA ASP A 324 -13.63 -16.25 1.16
C ASP A 324 -12.52 -15.48 1.91
N PRO A 325 -12.56 -14.14 1.88
CA PRO A 325 -11.62 -13.32 2.66
C PRO A 325 -11.71 -13.50 4.18
N ALA A 326 -12.75 -14.20 4.69
CA ALA A 326 -12.82 -14.63 6.09
C ALA A 326 -11.85 -15.75 6.44
N TYR A 327 -11.43 -16.50 5.42
CA TYR A 327 -10.80 -17.78 5.61
C TYR A 327 -9.50 -17.61 6.41
N LEU A 328 -9.39 -18.40 7.48
CA LEU A 328 -8.18 -18.55 8.28
C LEU A 328 -7.71 -19.99 8.20
N PRO A 329 -6.39 -20.25 8.19
CA PRO A 329 -5.84 -21.59 8.05
C PRO A 329 -6.26 -22.46 9.25
N GLY A 330 -6.95 -23.57 8.97
CA GLY A 330 -7.43 -24.51 10.00
C GLY A 330 -6.46 -25.63 10.37
N GLY A 331 -5.28 -25.70 9.73
CA GLY A 331 -4.29 -26.75 9.94
C GLY A 331 -2.94 -26.45 9.28
N SER A 332 -1.94 -27.31 9.49
CA SER A 332 -0.55 -27.05 9.09
C SER A 332 -0.34 -26.89 7.58
N GLY A 333 -1.06 -27.64 6.75
CA GLY A 333 -0.98 -27.49 5.28
C GLY A 333 -1.48 -26.12 4.81
N GLU A 334 -2.61 -25.65 5.35
CA GLU A 334 -3.16 -24.33 5.02
C GLU A 334 -2.30 -23.20 5.60
N ALA A 335 -1.68 -23.41 6.76
CA ALA A 335 -0.71 -22.48 7.33
C ALA A 335 0.56 -22.37 6.45
N ALA A 336 1.03 -23.47 5.87
CA ALA A 336 2.17 -23.46 4.95
C ALA A 336 1.88 -22.70 3.65
N TYR A 337 0.63 -22.73 3.16
CA TYR A 337 0.21 -21.87 2.05
C TYR A 337 0.20 -20.39 2.45
N ASP A 338 -0.31 -20.02 3.63
CA ASP A 338 -0.24 -18.65 4.13
C ASP A 338 1.23 -18.19 4.27
N GLU A 339 2.11 -19.02 4.80
CA GLU A 339 3.54 -18.69 4.91
C GLU A 339 4.18 -18.47 3.53
N THR A 340 3.80 -19.28 2.53
CA THR A 340 4.32 -19.16 1.16
C THR A 340 3.85 -17.87 0.48
N LEU A 341 2.56 -17.54 0.60
CA LEU A 341 2.03 -16.27 0.08
C LEU A 341 2.65 -15.07 0.78
N ALA A 342 2.87 -15.14 2.10
CA ALA A 342 3.48 -14.07 2.87
C ALA A 342 4.95 -13.83 2.49
N ARG A 343 5.74 -14.88 2.28
CA ARG A 343 7.11 -14.77 1.74
C ARG A 343 7.12 -14.05 0.41
N VAL A 344 6.28 -14.47 -0.54
CA VAL A 344 6.22 -13.85 -1.86
C VAL A 344 5.79 -12.40 -1.75
N ALA A 345 4.75 -12.10 -0.97
CA ALA A 345 4.26 -10.75 -0.78
C ALA A 345 5.35 -9.84 -0.19
N ALA A 346 6.05 -10.26 0.87
CA ALA A 346 7.13 -9.49 1.48
C ALA A 346 8.29 -9.27 0.52
N THR A 347 8.81 -10.34 -0.11
CA THR A 347 9.96 -10.28 -1.01
C THR A 347 9.66 -9.42 -2.24
N VAL A 348 8.52 -9.62 -2.90
CA VAL A 348 8.16 -8.84 -4.09
C VAL A 348 7.88 -7.38 -3.72
N ALA A 349 7.19 -7.11 -2.62
CA ALA A 349 6.89 -5.73 -2.20
C ALA A 349 8.17 -4.96 -1.88
N LEU A 350 9.11 -5.55 -1.13
CA LEU A 350 10.39 -4.92 -0.82
C LEU A 350 11.25 -4.74 -2.08
N ARG A 351 11.29 -5.72 -3.00
CA ARG A 351 12.00 -5.57 -4.28
C ARG A 351 11.43 -4.46 -5.17
N ARG A 352 10.11 -4.27 -5.18
CA ARG A 352 9.44 -3.18 -5.92
C ARG A 352 9.59 -1.82 -5.27
N HIS A 353 9.68 -1.78 -3.94
CA HIS A 353 9.88 -0.56 -3.17
C HIS A 353 11.33 -0.07 -3.21
N ALA A 354 12.27 -1.02 -3.11
CA ALA A 354 13.69 -0.80 -3.20
C ALA A 354 14.15 -0.64 -4.65
N GLY A 355 15.41 -0.27 -4.79
CA GLY A 355 16.11 -0.16 -6.04
C GLY A 355 16.75 -1.47 -6.48
N ARG A 356 17.40 -1.38 -7.64
CA ARG A 356 18.18 -2.46 -8.23
C ARG A 356 19.49 -1.90 -8.76
N GLN A 357 20.57 -2.63 -8.53
CA GLN A 357 21.86 -2.44 -9.17
C GLN A 357 22.03 -3.42 -10.33
N ARG A 358 22.52 -2.93 -11.46
CA ARG A 358 22.88 -3.74 -12.63
C ARG A 358 24.25 -3.36 -13.13
N VAL A 359 24.96 -4.35 -13.65
CA VAL A 359 26.25 -4.13 -14.31
C VAL A 359 25.99 -3.91 -15.80
N VAL A 360 26.37 -2.75 -16.32
CA VAL A 360 26.27 -2.42 -17.75
C VAL A 360 27.67 -2.26 -18.32
N PHE A 361 27.87 -2.76 -19.53
CA PHE A 361 29.13 -2.61 -20.26
C PHE A 361 29.00 -1.49 -21.28
N GLY A 362 29.72 -0.40 -21.04
CA GLY A 362 29.79 0.75 -21.93
C GLY A 362 31.13 0.84 -22.66
N PRO A 363 31.29 1.83 -23.57
CA PRO A 363 32.55 2.07 -24.28
C PRO A 363 33.77 2.30 -23.36
N GLY A 364 33.54 2.75 -22.12
CA GLY A 364 34.55 2.97 -21.09
C GLY A 364 34.75 1.80 -20.11
N GLY A 365 34.13 0.64 -20.36
CA GLY A 365 34.24 -0.55 -19.50
C GLY A 365 32.99 -0.81 -18.65
N ARG A 366 33.21 -1.52 -17.52
CA ARG A 366 32.14 -1.96 -16.61
C ARG A 366 31.64 -0.79 -15.77
N VAL A 367 30.37 -0.46 -15.87
CA VAL A 367 29.69 0.56 -15.06
C VAL A 367 28.59 -0.11 -14.22
N ILE A 368 28.45 0.30 -12.97
CA ILE A 368 27.32 -0.13 -12.12
C ILE A 368 26.25 0.95 -12.22
N GLU A 369 25.10 0.58 -12.76
CA GLU A 369 23.90 1.43 -12.73
C GLU A 369 23.06 1.05 -11.53
N ARG A 370 22.72 2.02 -10.69
CA ARG A 370 21.70 1.90 -9.65
C ARG A 370 20.46 2.67 -10.09
N SER A 371 19.30 2.11 -9.79
CA SER A 371 17.99 2.76 -9.96
C SER A 371 17.14 2.49 -8.74
N GLY A 372 16.34 3.45 -8.30
CA GLY A 372 15.54 3.36 -7.07
C GLY A 372 16.37 3.45 -5.79
N LYS A 373 15.74 3.10 -4.67
CA LYS A 373 16.25 3.37 -3.32
C LYS A 373 17.18 2.27 -2.81
N ASP A 374 18.23 2.63 -2.09
CA ASP A 374 19.04 1.63 -1.41
C ASP A 374 18.52 1.39 0.01
N LEU A 375 18.06 0.17 0.29
CA LEU A 375 17.60 -0.24 1.62
C LEU A 375 18.55 -1.27 2.26
N ARG A 376 19.73 -1.51 1.70
CA ARG A 376 20.64 -2.56 2.20
C ARG A 376 21.12 -2.30 3.62
N GLU A 377 21.33 -1.03 3.95
CA GLU A 377 21.94 -0.56 5.20
C GLU A 377 20.91 -0.11 6.25
N VAL A 378 19.62 -0.40 6.08
CA VAL A 378 18.62 -0.04 7.11
C VAL A 378 18.92 -0.75 8.44
N ASP A 379 18.81 -0.04 9.56
CA ASP A 379 19.12 -0.55 10.89
C ASP A 379 18.08 -1.56 11.40
N LEU A 380 16.82 -1.37 11.00
CA LEU A 380 15.68 -2.16 11.46
C LEU A 380 14.67 -2.43 10.33
N LEU A 381 14.38 -3.71 10.09
CA LEU A 381 13.26 -4.19 9.29
C LEU A 381 12.13 -4.69 10.20
N VAL A 382 11.01 -3.98 10.19
CA VAL A 382 9.82 -4.34 10.97
C VAL A 382 8.81 -5.06 10.09
N GLY A 383 8.40 -6.25 10.52
CA GLY A 383 7.23 -6.93 9.97
C GLY A 383 5.94 -6.52 10.69
N SER A 384 4.89 -6.20 9.95
CA SER A 384 3.53 -6.03 10.47
C SER A 384 2.54 -6.90 9.68
N GLY A 385 1.37 -7.12 10.26
CA GLY A 385 0.27 -7.85 9.63
C GLY A 385 -0.06 -9.17 10.34
N GLY A 386 -1.27 -9.68 10.07
CA GLY A 386 -1.83 -10.81 10.81
C GLY A 386 -1.00 -12.09 10.68
N VAL A 387 -0.42 -12.35 9.50
CA VAL A 387 0.39 -13.55 9.27
C VAL A 387 1.68 -13.55 10.10
N LEU A 388 2.22 -12.38 10.46
CA LEU A 388 3.42 -12.26 11.29
C LEU A 388 3.09 -12.28 12.78
N ARG A 389 1.97 -11.66 13.19
CA ARG A 389 1.55 -11.51 14.60
C ARG A 389 0.94 -12.77 15.21
N HIS A 390 0.24 -13.58 14.41
CA HIS A 390 -0.54 -14.72 14.90
C HIS A 390 0.13 -16.07 14.67
N ASN A 391 1.35 -16.07 14.14
CA ASN A 391 2.17 -17.28 14.01
C ASN A 391 3.34 -17.27 15.00
N PRO A 392 3.95 -18.43 15.28
CA PRO A 392 5.18 -18.52 16.07
C PRO A 392 6.30 -17.63 15.48
N PRO A 393 7.21 -17.08 16.31
CA PRO A 393 8.29 -16.18 15.87
C PRO A 393 9.12 -16.74 14.72
N GLU A 394 9.35 -18.05 14.68
CA GLU A 394 10.17 -18.72 13.66
C GLU A 394 9.53 -18.61 12.26
N VAL A 395 8.19 -18.50 12.18
CA VAL A 395 7.47 -18.28 10.91
C VAL A 395 7.74 -16.85 10.42
N ALA A 396 7.67 -15.87 11.32
CA ALA A 396 7.94 -14.48 10.98
C ALA A 396 9.41 -14.28 10.54
N GLU A 397 10.36 -14.92 11.23
CA GLU A 397 11.77 -14.93 10.85
C GLU A 397 11.98 -15.50 9.44
N ARG A 398 11.34 -16.62 9.10
CA ARG A 398 11.43 -17.18 7.73
C ARG A 398 10.80 -16.27 6.68
N ILE A 399 9.69 -15.60 6.99
CA ILE A 399 9.04 -14.68 6.05
C ILE A 399 9.92 -13.45 5.79
N LEU A 400 10.42 -12.81 6.85
CA LEU A 400 11.27 -11.62 6.73
C LEU A 400 12.66 -11.96 6.17
N GLY A 401 13.24 -13.09 6.56
CA GLY A 401 14.54 -13.56 6.07
C GLY A 401 14.54 -13.93 4.58
N ALA A 402 13.39 -14.34 4.03
CA ALA A 402 13.26 -14.64 2.59
C ALA A 402 13.49 -13.41 1.69
N VAL A 403 13.44 -12.19 2.24
CA VAL A 403 13.70 -10.95 1.50
C VAL A 403 15.16 -10.88 1.02
N ALA A 404 16.10 -11.27 1.89
CA ALA A 404 17.54 -11.17 1.62
C ALA A 404 18.06 -12.32 0.74
N HIS A 405 17.29 -13.42 0.61
CA HIS A 405 17.70 -14.60 -0.14
C HIS A 405 17.84 -14.27 -1.64
N GLY A 406 19.02 -14.55 -2.21
CA GLY A 406 19.36 -14.30 -3.63
C GLY A 406 19.41 -12.81 -4.02
N ALA A 407 19.12 -11.89 -3.09
CA ALA A 407 18.96 -10.48 -3.41
C ALA A 407 20.25 -9.85 -3.95
N ARG A 408 21.39 -10.19 -3.34
CA ARG A 408 22.70 -9.65 -3.74
C ARG A 408 23.11 -10.12 -5.13
N GLU A 409 22.88 -11.39 -5.44
CA GLU A 409 23.18 -12.02 -6.71
C GLU A 409 22.30 -11.46 -7.84
N GLU A 410 21.02 -11.22 -7.55
CA GLU A 410 20.06 -10.64 -8.49
C GLU A 410 20.16 -9.11 -8.63
N GLY A 411 20.95 -8.48 -7.75
CA GLY A 411 21.21 -7.05 -7.73
C GLY A 411 20.12 -6.22 -7.03
N TRP A 412 19.26 -6.81 -6.19
CA TRP A 412 18.25 -6.07 -5.43
C TRP A 412 18.87 -5.32 -4.25
N LEU A 413 18.43 -4.08 -4.02
CA LEU A 413 18.92 -3.21 -2.94
C LEU A 413 17.98 -3.27 -1.72
N VAL A 414 17.57 -4.48 -1.33
CA VAL A 414 16.69 -4.75 -0.18
C VAL A 414 17.49 -4.94 1.12
N PRO A 415 16.86 -4.83 2.31
CA PRO A 415 17.54 -5.06 3.58
C PRO A 415 18.25 -6.42 3.62
N ALA A 416 19.55 -6.39 3.91
CA ALA A 416 20.42 -7.58 3.87
C ALA A 416 21.05 -7.93 5.22
N GLU A 417 21.25 -6.95 6.10
CA GLU A 417 21.86 -7.16 7.44
C GLU A 417 21.04 -6.52 8.56
N ALA A 418 19.86 -5.98 8.24
CA ALA A 418 18.98 -5.30 9.19
C ALA A 418 18.57 -6.20 10.36
N ARG A 419 18.45 -5.62 11.55
CA ARG A 419 17.77 -6.29 12.66
C ARG A 419 16.30 -6.47 12.30
N THR A 420 15.69 -7.57 12.69
CA THR A 420 14.27 -7.84 12.39
C THR A 420 13.43 -7.91 13.67
N CYS A 421 12.24 -7.33 13.62
CA CYS A 421 11.23 -7.53 14.65
C CYS A 421 9.82 -7.53 14.05
N VAL A 422 8.83 -7.98 14.82
CA VAL A 422 7.41 -7.86 14.44
C VAL A 422 6.73 -6.80 15.31
N ASP A 423 5.88 -5.96 14.70
CA ASP A 423 4.91 -5.13 15.43
C ASP A 423 3.80 -6.02 16.00
N GLN A 424 4.12 -6.73 17.09
CA GLN A 424 3.25 -7.72 17.72
C GLN A 424 1.93 -7.10 18.22
N ASP A 425 2.01 -5.89 18.74
CA ASP A 425 0.87 -5.18 19.32
C ASP A 425 0.05 -4.39 18.28
N TYR A 426 0.53 -4.27 17.03
CA TYR A 426 -0.08 -3.45 15.96
C TYR A 426 -0.20 -1.97 16.37
N VAL A 427 0.91 -1.39 16.83
CA VAL A 427 0.92 -0.03 17.38
C VAL A 427 1.29 1.04 16.36
N LEU A 428 1.86 0.70 15.20
CA LEU A 428 2.37 1.70 14.24
C LEU A 428 1.29 2.68 13.74
N ALA A 429 0.07 2.20 13.51
CA ALA A 429 -1.05 3.08 13.17
C ALA A 429 -1.43 4.00 14.35
N GLY A 430 -1.35 3.50 15.58
CA GLY A 430 -1.56 4.29 16.79
C GLY A 430 -0.50 5.37 16.97
N VAL A 431 0.78 5.04 16.78
CA VAL A 431 1.90 5.99 16.81
C VAL A 431 1.64 7.11 15.81
N GLY A 432 1.30 6.77 14.57
CA GLY A 432 1.04 7.75 13.51
C GLY A 432 -0.16 8.66 13.76
N LEU A 433 -1.23 8.15 14.39
CA LEU A 433 -2.39 8.97 14.77
C LEU A 433 -2.06 9.95 15.91
N LEU A 434 -1.16 9.56 16.81
CA LEU A 434 -0.74 10.35 17.96
C LEU A 434 0.37 11.36 17.65
N ALA A 435 1.15 11.13 16.60
CA ALA A 435 2.38 11.87 16.30
C ALA A 435 2.23 13.41 16.32
N GLU A 436 1.09 13.94 15.88
CA GLU A 436 0.84 15.39 15.85
C GLU A 436 0.13 15.91 17.11
N VAL A 437 -0.73 15.10 17.74
CA VAL A 437 -1.62 15.55 18.83
C VAL A 437 -1.06 15.26 20.23
N ASP A 438 -0.23 14.24 20.37
CA ASP A 438 0.48 13.87 21.60
C ASP A 438 1.82 13.18 21.24
N PRO A 439 2.84 13.95 20.83
CA PRO A 439 4.12 13.40 20.38
C PRO A 439 4.84 12.54 21.44
N LEU A 440 4.68 12.87 22.72
CA LEU A 440 5.25 12.10 23.83
C LEU A 440 4.60 10.72 23.94
N ALA A 441 3.26 10.66 23.82
CA ALA A 441 2.57 9.37 23.78
C ALA A 441 2.94 8.56 22.52
N ALA A 442 3.10 9.21 21.38
CA ALA A 442 3.53 8.56 20.14
C ALA A 442 4.92 7.92 20.29
N GLU A 443 5.89 8.66 20.80
CA GLU A 443 7.25 8.17 21.03
C GLU A 443 7.27 7.03 22.07
N GLY A 444 6.56 7.20 23.19
CA GLY A 444 6.44 6.18 24.24
C GLY A 444 5.83 4.88 23.72
N LEU A 445 4.81 4.97 22.86
CA LEU A 445 4.20 3.81 22.22
C LEU A 445 5.15 3.17 21.19
N ALA A 446 5.86 3.98 20.39
CA ALA A 446 6.79 3.51 19.37
C ALA A 446 7.95 2.68 19.95
N ARG A 447 8.38 2.97 21.18
CA ARG A 447 9.42 2.20 21.90
C ARG A 447 9.06 0.72 22.14
N ARG A 448 7.78 0.35 21.99
CA ARG A 448 7.36 -1.07 22.02
C ARG A 448 7.81 -1.83 20.77
N VAL A 449 7.97 -1.15 19.64
CA VAL A 449 8.46 -1.75 18.40
C VAL A 449 9.99 -1.85 18.50
N GLY A 450 10.52 -3.06 18.32
CA GLY A 450 11.94 -3.37 18.50
C GLY A 450 12.33 -3.89 19.90
N SER A 451 11.38 -4.03 20.85
CA SER A 451 11.69 -4.64 22.16
C SER A 451 11.86 -6.16 22.10
N GLY A 452 11.44 -6.80 21.00
CA GLY A 452 11.55 -8.24 20.75
C GLY A 452 12.23 -8.53 19.41
N ILE A 453 13.52 -8.16 19.29
CA ILE A 453 14.32 -8.44 18.09
C ILE A 453 14.43 -9.96 17.91
N HIS A 454 13.96 -10.46 16.78
CA HIS A 454 13.93 -11.89 16.44
C HIS A 454 15.26 -12.38 15.88
N GLY A 455 16.04 -11.48 15.25
CA GLY A 455 17.37 -11.78 14.73
C GLY A 455 17.88 -10.68 13.81
N THR A 456 18.91 -11.01 13.03
CA THR A 456 19.31 -10.24 11.84
C THR A 456 18.74 -10.91 10.60
N ALA A 457 18.41 -10.14 9.56
CA ALA A 457 17.98 -10.66 8.26
C ALA A 457 19.14 -11.37 7.53
N GLY A 458 19.71 -12.43 8.12
CA GLY A 458 20.72 -13.24 7.46
C GLY A 458 20.13 -14.01 6.27
N GLN A 459 20.98 -14.46 5.35
CA GLN A 459 20.58 -15.41 4.31
C GLN A 459 20.09 -16.71 4.98
N GLY A 460 18.79 -16.81 5.24
CA GLY A 460 18.16 -18.03 5.69
C GLY A 460 18.34 -19.13 4.65
N HIS A 461 18.71 -20.32 5.12
CA HIS A 461 18.89 -21.54 4.32
C HIS A 461 17.59 -22.02 3.67
#